data_AF-A0A9R0P0G0-F1
#
_entry.id   AF-A0A9R0P0G0-F1
#
_cell.length_a   1.000
_cell.length_b   1.000
_cell.length_c   1.000
_cell.angle_alpha   90.00
_cell.angle_beta   90.00
_cell.angle_gamma   90.00
#
_symmetry.space_group_name_H-M   'P 1'
#
loop_
_entity.id
_entity.type
_entity.pdbx_description
1 polymer ?
#
loop_
_entity_poly.entity_id
_entity_poly.type
_entity_poly.pdbx_seq_one_letter_code
_entity_poly.pdbx_strand_id
1 'polypeptide(L)'
;MHVLLTEASFGDADFLVQPLRDADCLVSRCHSRAGLCRALAVGGRCPLDEPFAQPDLLVDVRGREPELTAREFGVVCAIRDHVPVALVSPDACVQAEVPPGLERRVTVIDVEGLLATCRAASRHLGG
;
A
#
# COMPACT_ATOMS: atom_id res chain seq x y z
N MET A 1 -5.01 12.25 1.65
CA MET A 1 -5.16 10.89 1.09
C MET A 1 -4.72 9.86 2.12
N HIS A 2 -5.41 8.74 2.24
CA HIS A 2 -5.08 7.63 3.13
C HIS A 2 -4.46 6.48 2.32
N VAL A 3 -3.21 6.15 2.63
CA VAL A 3 -2.44 5.06 2.02
C VAL A 3 -2.38 3.87 2.97
N LEU A 4 -2.75 2.69 2.49
CA LEU A 4 -2.57 1.41 3.17
C LEU A 4 -1.35 0.69 2.60
N LEU A 5 -0.39 0.34 3.44
CA LEU A 5 0.83 -0.37 3.03
C LEU A 5 0.71 -1.89 3.24
N THR A 6 1.14 -2.64 2.23
CA THR A 6 1.57 -4.04 2.31
C THR A 6 3.03 -4.17 1.91
N GLU A 7 3.65 -5.29 2.27
CA GLU A 7 5.05 -5.56 1.97
C GLU A 7 5.27 -7.06 1.78
N ALA A 8 6.14 -7.43 0.83
CA ALA A 8 6.54 -8.83 0.60
C ALA A 8 7.44 -9.33 1.74
N SER A 9 8.46 -8.55 2.11
CA SER A 9 9.34 -8.84 3.25
C SER A 9 9.16 -7.84 4.38
N PHE A 10 9.46 -8.31 5.60
CA PHE A 10 9.29 -7.50 6.80
C PHE A 10 10.18 -6.26 6.78
N GLY A 11 9.57 -5.09 6.88
CA GLY A 11 10.28 -3.81 6.93
C GLY A 11 10.56 -3.19 5.56
N ASP A 12 10.20 -3.85 4.45
CA ASP A 12 10.38 -3.26 3.11
C ASP A 12 9.61 -1.94 2.98
N ALA A 13 8.47 -1.79 3.64
CA ALA A 13 7.69 -0.56 3.58
C ALA A 13 8.15 0.52 4.58
N ASP A 14 9.15 0.27 5.44
CA ASP A 14 9.57 1.21 6.48
C ASP A 14 10.10 2.52 5.89
N PHE A 15 10.86 2.46 4.80
CA PHE A 15 11.45 3.64 4.16
C PHE A 15 10.39 4.61 3.58
N LEU A 16 9.18 4.12 3.28
CA LEU A 16 8.10 4.95 2.71
C LEU A 16 7.27 5.68 3.76
N VAL A 17 7.24 5.22 5.01
CA VAL A 17 6.28 5.73 6.01
C VAL A 17 6.47 7.22 6.27
N GLN A 18 7.70 7.67 6.54
CA GLN A 18 7.94 9.08 6.84
C GLN A 18 7.79 9.97 5.59
N PRO A 19 8.37 9.62 4.42
CA PRO A 19 8.16 10.40 3.20
C PRO A 19 6.68 10.56 2.81
N LEU A 20 5.86 9.52 2.95
CA LEU A 20 4.42 9.61 2.69
C LEU A 20 3.72 10.59 3.65
N ARG A 21 4.06 10.54 4.94
CA ARG A 21 3.52 11.48 5.93
C ARG A 21 3.94 12.92 5.65
N ASP A 22 5.19 13.13 5.28
CA ASP A 22 5.73 14.45 4.90
C ASP A 22 5.08 14.97 3.60
N ALA A 23 4.47 14.08 2.81
CA ALA A 23 3.66 14.40 1.63
C ALA A 23 2.16 14.54 1.95
N ASP A 24 1.79 14.75 3.23
CA ASP A 24 0.43 14.92 3.74
C ASP A 24 -0.49 13.69 3.54
N CYS A 25 0.08 12.49 3.44
CA CYS A 25 -0.69 11.25 3.45
C CYS A 25 -0.87 10.68 4.87
N LEU A 26 -2.09 10.25 5.18
CA LEU A 26 -2.33 9.34 6.29
C LEU A 26 -1.81 7.96 5.89
N VAL A 27 -1.06 7.29 6.76
CA VAL A 27 -0.45 5.99 6.47
C VAL A 27 -0.90 4.95 7.48
N SER A 28 -1.48 3.87 6.99
CA SER A 28 -1.77 2.66 7.76
C SER A 28 -1.06 1.44 7.16
N ARG A 29 -1.00 0.35 7.92
CA ARG A 29 -0.44 -0.93 7.46
C ARG A 29 -1.49 -2.03 7.55
N CYS A 30 -1.44 -2.98 6.60
CA CYS A 30 -2.32 -4.14 6.60
C CYS A 30 -1.90 -5.16 7.67
N HIS A 31 -0.59 -5.37 7.82
CA HIS A 31 0.01 -6.28 8.79
C HIS A 31 0.65 -5.53 9.95
N SER A 32 0.52 -6.11 11.14
CA SER A 32 1.25 -5.64 12.33
C SER A 32 2.73 -6.02 12.24
N ARG A 33 3.56 -5.43 13.12
CA ARG A 33 4.98 -5.81 13.20
C ARG A 33 5.20 -7.29 13.59
N ALA A 34 4.22 -7.91 14.24
CA ALA A 34 4.25 -9.34 14.54
C ALA A 34 3.96 -10.23 13.32
N GLY A 35 3.71 -9.64 12.14
CA GLY A 35 3.41 -10.35 10.90
C GLY A 35 1.97 -10.82 10.76
N LEU A 36 1.12 -10.58 11.76
CA LEU A 36 -0.30 -10.93 11.70
C LEU A 36 -1.10 -9.84 10.99
N CYS A 37 -2.03 -10.25 10.12
CA CYS A 37 -3.04 -9.39 9.53
C CYS A 37 -3.81 -8.67 10.64
N ARG A 38 -3.98 -7.34 10.53
CA ARG A 38 -4.62 -6.55 11.59
C ARG A 38 -6.04 -6.98 11.89
N ALA A 39 -6.78 -7.45 10.88
CA ALA A 39 -8.15 -7.95 11.06
C ALA A 39 -8.21 -9.24 11.90
N LEU A 40 -7.13 -10.01 11.95
CA LEU A 40 -7.04 -11.26 12.72
C LEU A 40 -6.49 -11.05 14.13
N ALA A 41 -5.97 -9.86 14.45
CA ALA A 41 -5.51 -9.55 15.79
C ALA A 41 -6.70 -9.43 16.76
N VAL A 42 -6.50 -9.77 18.04
CA VAL A 42 -7.53 -9.63 19.07
C VAL A 42 -7.94 -8.15 19.19
N GLY A 43 -9.23 -7.87 18.99
CA GLY A 43 -9.76 -6.50 18.97
C GLY A 43 -9.31 -5.67 17.76
N GLY A 44 -8.66 -6.28 16.78
CA GLY A 44 -8.17 -5.65 15.58
C GLY A 44 -9.29 -5.35 14.58
N ARG A 45 -9.06 -4.35 13.73
CA ARG A 45 -9.92 -4.00 12.60
C ARG A 45 -9.10 -3.91 11.32
N CYS A 46 -9.70 -4.31 10.21
CA CYS A 46 -9.13 -4.09 8.89
C CYS A 46 -9.30 -2.62 8.50
N PRO A 47 -8.24 -1.91 8.07
CA PRO A 47 -8.40 -0.56 7.53
C PRO A 47 -9.36 -0.47 6.35
N LEU A 48 -9.49 -1.54 5.55
CA LEU A 48 -10.43 -1.60 4.42
C LEU A 48 -11.90 -1.65 4.88
N ASP A 49 -12.17 -2.13 6.09
CA ASP A 49 -13.53 -2.27 6.64
C ASP A 49 -13.97 -1.04 7.46
N GLU A 50 -13.11 -0.02 7.65
CA GLU A 50 -13.43 1.14 8.50
C GLU A 50 -14.28 2.17 7.73
N PRO A 51 -15.58 2.35 8.08
CA PRO A 51 -16.44 3.31 7.41
C PRO A 51 -15.90 4.72 7.65
N PHE A 52 -15.84 5.54 6.60
CA PHE A 52 -15.33 6.93 6.61
C PHE A 52 -13.81 7.08 6.83
N ALA A 53 -13.06 5.98 6.94
CA ALA A 53 -11.60 5.99 7.03
C ALA A 53 -10.95 4.98 6.08
N GLN A 54 -11.69 4.49 5.09
CA GLN A 54 -11.18 3.55 4.09
C GLN A 54 -9.97 4.15 3.36
N PRO A 55 -8.91 3.36 3.10
CA PRO A 55 -7.79 3.78 2.29
C PRO A 55 -8.23 4.21 0.89
N ASP A 56 -7.68 5.32 0.41
CA ASP A 56 -7.83 5.80 -0.97
C ASP A 56 -6.94 5.02 -1.95
N LEU A 57 -5.84 4.46 -1.44
CA LEU A 57 -4.83 3.74 -2.22
C LEU A 57 -4.19 2.64 -1.35
N LEU A 58 -4.06 1.44 -1.89
CA LEU A 58 -3.16 0.43 -1.35
C LEU A 58 -1.83 0.49 -2.10
N VAL A 59 -0.71 0.50 -1.36
CA VAL A 59 0.63 0.40 -1.91
C VAL A 59 1.26 -0.89 -1.43
N ASP A 60 1.61 -1.74 -2.37
CA ASP A 60 2.35 -2.97 -2.15
C ASP A 60 3.84 -2.74 -2.41
N VAL A 61 4.65 -2.91 -1.38
CA VAL A 61 6.11 -2.78 -1.48
C VAL A 61 6.70 -4.16 -1.72
N ARG A 62 7.22 -4.39 -2.92
CA ARG A 62 7.68 -5.70 -3.38
C ARG A 62 8.88 -5.58 -4.31
N GLY A 63 9.74 -6.59 -4.33
CA GLY A 63 10.88 -6.65 -5.22
C GLY A 63 10.54 -7.42 -6.50
N ARG A 64 11.27 -8.51 -6.71
CA ARG A 64 11.20 -9.39 -7.90
C ARG A 64 10.54 -10.72 -7.60
N GLU A 65 9.80 -10.79 -6.51
CA GLU A 65 9.02 -11.96 -6.16
C GLU A 65 7.86 -12.07 -7.16
N PRO A 66 7.71 -13.20 -7.88
CA PRO A 66 6.67 -13.32 -8.91
C PRO A 66 5.27 -13.54 -8.30
N GLU A 67 5.20 -14.09 -7.09
CA GLU A 67 3.94 -14.42 -6.42
C GLU A 67 3.67 -13.47 -5.24
N LEU A 68 2.41 -13.37 -4.85
CA LEU A 68 2.03 -12.71 -3.60
C LEU A 68 2.34 -13.61 -2.42
N THR A 69 3.00 -13.07 -1.40
CA THR A 69 3.07 -13.69 -0.08
C THR A 69 1.81 -13.42 0.73
N ALA A 70 1.64 -14.14 1.83
CA ALA A 70 0.51 -13.91 2.76
C ALA A 70 0.47 -12.47 3.32
N ARG A 71 1.61 -11.77 3.38
CA ARG A 71 1.70 -10.37 3.85
C ARG A 71 1.16 -9.37 2.84
N GLU A 72 1.04 -9.78 1.59
CA GLU A 72 0.56 -8.98 0.47
C GLU A 72 -0.91 -9.27 0.15
N PHE A 73 -1.60 -10.14 0.92
CA PHE A 73 -3.02 -10.43 0.71
C PHE A 73 -3.93 -9.20 0.83
N GLY A 74 -3.45 -8.11 1.43
CA GLY A 74 -4.11 -6.81 1.35
C GLY A 74 -4.37 -6.36 -0.09
N VAL A 75 -3.49 -6.69 -1.05
CA VAL A 75 -3.68 -6.43 -2.49
C VAL A 75 -4.98 -7.04 -3.01
N VAL A 76 -5.24 -8.30 -2.68
CA VAL A 76 -6.45 -9.01 -3.12
C VAL A 76 -7.70 -8.39 -2.49
N CYS A 77 -7.64 -8.06 -1.20
CA CYS A 77 -8.74 -7.39 -0.49
C CYS A 77 -9.04 -6.01 -1.08
N ALA A 78 -8.00 -5.21 -1.36
CA ALA A 78 -8.15 -3.88 -1.96
C ALA A 78 -8.80 -3.96 -3.35
N ILE A 79 -8.35 -4.89 -4.21
CA ILE A 79 -8.95 -5.08 -5.55
C ILE A 79 -10.44 -5.47 -5.43
N ARG A 80 -10.79 -6.33 -4.47
CA ARG A 80 -12.17 -6.75 -4.24
C ARG A 80 -13.06 -5.59 -3.78
N ASP A 81 -12.51 -4.72 -2.94
CA ASP A 81 -13.21 -3.55 -2.40
C ASP A 81 -13.04 -2.29 -3.27
N HIS A 82 -12.55 -2.47 -4.50
CA HIS A 82 -12.35 -1.40 -5.49
C HIS A 82 -11.38 -0.28 -5.06
N VAL A 83 -10.51 -0.54 -4.10
CA VAL A 83 -9.41 0.35 -3.73
C VAL A 83 -8.28 0.17 -4.77
N PRO A 84 -7.83 1.25 -5.42
CA PRO A 84 -6.70 1.19 -6.34
C PRO A 84 -5.45 0.61 -5.68
N VAL A 85 -4.67 -0.14 -6.45
CA VAL A 85 -3.42 -0.76 -5.99
C VAL A 85 -2.25 -0.24 -6.79
N ALA A 86 -1.24 0.27 -6.10
CA ALA A 86 0.06 0.62 -6.64
C ALA A 86 1.13 -0.37 -6.16
N LEU A 87 2.04 -0.78 -7.05
CA LEU A 87 3.21 -1.58 -6.71
C LEU A 87 4.44 -0.68 -6.74
N VAL A 88 5.24 -0.73 -5.68
CA VAL A 88 6.48 0.06 -5.53
C VAL A 88 7.63 -0.87 -5.17
N SER A 89 8.77 -0.67 -5.81
CA SER A 89 9.99 -1.40 -5.45
C SER A 89 10.72 -0.73 -4.28
N PRO A 90 11.23 -1.52 -3.30
CA PRO A 90 12.13 -0.99 -2.29
C PRO A 90 13.52 -0.63 -2.86
N ASP A 91 13.88 -1.18 -4.02
CA ASP A 91 15.11 -0.84 -4.75
C ASP A 91 14.78 0.13 -5.90
N ALA A 92 15.32 1.35 -5.83
CA ALA A 92 15.09 2.40 -6.82
C ALA A 92 15.64 2.06 -8.22
N CYS A 93 16.55 1.09 -8.33
CA CYS A 93 17.11 0.63 -9.61
C CYS A 93 16.26 -0.49 -10.25
N VAL A 94 15.22 -0.97 -9.57
CA VAL A 94 14.42 -2.13 -9.99
C VAL A 94 12.95 -1.74 -10.02
N GLN A 95 12.22 -2.20 -11.04
CA GLN A 95 10.77 -2.06 -11.06
C GLN A 95 10.12 -3.20 -10.27
N ALA A 96 9.04 -2.88 -9.55
CA ALA A 96 8.25 -3.89 -8.87
C ALA A 96 7.67 -4.87 -9.90
N GLU A 97 7.84 -6.16 -9.66
CA GLU A 97 7.29 -7.19 -10.53
C GLU A 97 5.78 -7.31 -10.34
N VAL A 98 5.02 -7.41 -11.43
CA VAL A 98 3.56 -7.54 -11.36
C VAL A 98 3.20 -9.02 -11.21
N PRO A 99 2.45 -9.42 -10.15
CA PRO A 99 2.01 -10.80 -10.01
C PRO A 99 1.13 -11.26 -11.17
N PRO A 100 1.25 -12.51 -11.63
CA PRO A 100 0.41 -13.07 -12.68
C PRO A 100 -1.08 -12.89 -12.40
N GLY A 101 -1.83 -12.40 -13.39
CA GLY A 101 -3.26 -12.16 -13.30
C GLY A 101 -3.65 -10.79 -12.71
N LEU A 102 -2.68 -9.98 -12.27
CA LEU A 102 -2.90 -8.62 -11.76
C LEU A 102 -2.57 -7.51 -12.75
N GLU A 103 -2.15 -7.84 -13.98
CA GLU A 103 -1.59 -6.90 -14.98
C GLU A 103 -2.53 -5.75 -15.33
N ARG A 104 -3.84 -5.95 -15.17
CA ARG A 104 -4.88 -4.94 -15.44
C ARG A 104 -5.55 -4.39 -14.19
N ARG A 105 -5.05 -4.75 -13.00
CA ARG A 105 -5.66 -4.42 -11.70
C ARG A 105 -4.77 -3.54 -10.84
N VAL A 106 -3.50 -3.39 -11.20
CA VAL A 106 -2.48 -2.67 -10.43
C VAL A 106 -1.75 -1.67 -11.32
N THR A 107 -1.12 -0.68 -10.68
CA THR A 107 -0.23 0.29 -11.34
C THR A 107 1.17 0.16 -10.77
N VAL A 108 2.20 -0.02 -11.61
CA VAL A 108 3.58 0.08 -11.14
C VAL A 108 3.97 1.56 -11.11
N ILE A 109 4.44 2.04 -9.97
CA ILE A 109 4.86 3.43 -9.77
C ILE A 109 6.18 3.45 -8.99
N ASP A 110 7.01 4.44 -9.25
CA ASP A 110 8.19 4.69 -8.43
C ASP A 110 7.83 5.51 -7.18
N VAL A 111 8.81 5.65 -6.28
CA VAL A 111 8.64 6.37 -5.02
C VAL A 111 8.30 7.84 -5.28
N GLU A 112 8.95 8.47 -6.25
CA GLU A 112 8.75 9.89 -6.56
C GLU A 112 7.31 10.14 -7.06
N GLY A 113 6.84 9.34 -8.00
CA GLY A 113 5.47 9.39 -8.52
C GLY A 113 4.43 9.11 -7.44
N LEU A 114 4.69 8.18 -6.51
CA LEU A 114 3.81 7.94 -5.38
C LEU A 114 3.70 9.19 -4.48
N LEU A 115 4.84 9.81 -4.13
CA LEU A 115 4.86 11.02 -3.32
C LEU A 115 4.20 12.21 -4.04
N ALA A 116 4.37 12.32 -5.36
CA ALA A 116 3.71 13.33 -6.17
C ALA A 116 2.18 13.16 -6.14
N THR A 117 1.70 11.91 -6.26
CA THR A 117 0.28 11.55 -6.11
C THR A 117 -0.27 11.98 -4.74
N CYS A 118 0.44 11.67 -3.67
CA CYS A 118 0.09 12.10 -2.31
C CYS A 118 -0.10 13.62 -2.20
N ARG A 119 0.91 14.39 -2.64
CA ARG A 119 0.86 15.86 -2.59
C ARG A 119 -0.26 16.44 -3.45
N ALA A 120 -0.53 15.84 -4.60
CA ALA A 120 -1.60 16.29 -5.50
C ALA A 120 -2.98 16.12 -4.86
N ALA A 121 -3.24 14.97 -4.22
CA ALA A 121 -4.49 14.72 -3.52
C ALA A 121 -4.76 15.72 -2.39
N SER A 122 -3.71 16.11 -1.63
CA SER A 122 -3.85 17.07 -0.53
C SER A 122 -4.19 18.48 -1.01
N ARG A 123 -3.70 18.90 -2.18
CA ARG A 123 -4.04 20.22 -2.77
C ARG A 123 -5.50 20.35 -3.18
N HIS A 124 -6.18 19.25 -3.51
CA HIS A 124 -7.60 19.27 -3.89
C HIS A 124 -8.56 19.36 -2.70
N LEU A 125 -8.08 19.16 -1.47
CA LEU A 125 -8.89 19.26 -0.25
C LEU A 125 -8.80 20.63 0.44
N GLY A 126 -7.89 21.50 0.00
CA GLY A 126 -7.65 22.84 0.56
C GLY A 126 -8.15 24.01 -0.30
N GLY A 127 -9.00 23.74 -1.31
CA GLY A 127 -9.58 24.74 -2.22
C GLY A 127 -11.07 24.96 -1.98
#